data_AF-A0A2H4Y3P0-F1
#
_entry.id   AF-A0A2H4Y3P0-F1
#
_cell.length_a   1.000
_cell.length_b   1.000
_cell.length_c   1.000
_cell.angle_alpha   90.00
_cell.angle_beta   90.00
_cell.angle_gamma   90.00
#
_symmetry.space_group_name_H-M   'P 1'
#
loop_
_entity.id
_entity.type
_entity.pdbx_description
1 polymer ?
#
loop_
_entity_poly.entity_id
_entity_poly.type
_entity_poly.pdbx_seq_one_letter_code
_entity_poly.pdbx_strand_id
1 'polypeptide(L)'
;LLLFPDRIKAICILNGQVVFEDIFTELFGPLKNMVKDTVIGQIWIHTERAVFRYHVEREPRDVWKMYMNMGKFDLAKEFCRDRPECMDTVLASEAEHWFQNKKYIESAKCYALTQKYFEEIALKFIEVKQEDALVEFLQKKLSNLKSSEKIQVTLLTTWLTELYLNRLGMFESDTSKRSLYLKTRDEFRSFLSSPRNKECLFNNRASIHDLLASHGDTEHMVYFAVLMQDYERVVSHHCQHDDYSEALNVLSKHKDEKLFYKFSPVLMQHIPTKVVDAWISMGKKLDPKNLIPALVNYSQSEGTQINEAIRYMEFCVNEMKVTDQ
;
A
#
# COMPACT_ATOMS: atom_id res chain seq x y z
N LEU A 1 21.53 41.74 -18.30
CA LEU A 1 21.81 42.81 -17.33
C LEU A 1 21.55 44.15 -17.98
N LEU A 2 20.85 45.05 -17.30
CA LEU A 2 20.61 46.43 -17.71
C LEU A 2 21.30 47.36 -16.71
N LEU A 3 21.97 48.38 -17.24
CA LEU A 3 22.64 49.42 -16.46
C LEU A 3 21.72 50.64 -16.39
N PHE A 4 21.46 51.12 -15.18
CA PHE A 4 20.81 52.41 -14.94
C PHE A 4 21.81 53.33 -14.20
N PRO A 5 21.56 54.66 -14.14
CA PRO A 5 22.49 55.60 -13.50
C PRO A 5 22.72 55.34 -12.00
N ASP A 6 21.71 54.81 -11.32
CA ASP A 6 21.64 54.58 -9.87
C ASP A 6 21.66 53.09 -9.48
N ARG A 7 21.49 52.18 -10.44
CA ARG A 7 21.30 50.75 -10.17
C ARG A 7 21.69 49.83 -11.33
N ILE A 8 21.94 48.57 -11.03
CA ILE A 8 22.04 47.49 -12.01
C ILE A 8 20.86 46.55 -11.82
N LYS A 9 20.23 46.13 -12.92
CA LYS A 9 19.19 45.10 -12.91
C LYS A 9 19.62 43.89 -13.75
N ALA A 10 19.69 42.71 -13.13
CA ALA A 10 19.74 41.45 -13.87
C ALA A 10 18.31 41.05 -14.22
N ILE A 11 17.99 41.09 -15.51
CA ILE A 11 16.70 40.63 -16.02
C ILE A 11 16.90 39.26 -16.66
N CYS A 12 15.99 38.34 -16.38
CA CYS A 12 15.97 37.07 -17.08
C CYS A 12 15.37 37.23 -18.47
N ILE A 13 16.07 36.71 -19.47
CA ILE A 13 15.70 36.82 -20.89
C ILE A 13 14.39 36.09 -21.20
N LEU A 14 14.06 35.03 -20.43
CA LEU A 14 12.92 34.17 -20.69
C LEU A 14 11.58 34.72 -20.18
N ASN A 15 11.56 35.52 -19.12
CA ASN A 15 10.31 36.04 -18.53
C ASN A 15 10.31 37.55 -18.27
N GLY A 16 11.41 38.26 -18.54
CA GLY A 16 11.52 39.70 -18.31
C GLY A 16 11.52 40.14 -16.84
N GLN A 17 11.55 39.21 -15.87
CA GLN A 17 11.57 39.55 -14.45
C GLN A 17 12.99 39.93 -13.98
N VAL A 18 13.05 40.85 -13.02
CA VAL A 18 14.30 41.25 -12.37
C VAL A 18 14.66 40.18 -11.34
N VAL A 19 15.77 39.48 -11.60
CA VAL A 19 16.31 38.42 -10.72
C VAL A 19 17.25 38.99 -9.67
N PHE A 20 17.90 40.11 -9.98
CA PHE A 20 18.84 40.77 -9.08
C PHE A 20 18.82 42.29 -9.32
N GLU A 21 18.82 43.06 -8.25
CA GLU A 21 18.94 44.53 -8.28
C GLU A 21 20.03 44.94 -7.30
N ASP A 22 20.99 45.72 -7.78
CA ASP A 22 22.07 46.29 -6.98
C ASP A 22 22.00 47.80 -7.08
N ILE A 23 21.96 48.48 -5.93
CA ILE A 23 21.77 49.92 -5.84
C ILE A 23 23.09 50.55 -5.40
N PHE A 24 23.57 51.51 -6.18
CA PHE A 24 24.83 52.18 -5.89
C PHE A 24 24.58 53.51 -5.19
N THR A 25 25.17 53.67 -4.01
CA THR A 25 25.14 54.94 -3.28
C THR A 25 25.98 56.00 -4.01
N GLU A 26 25.57 57.26 -3.93
CA GLU A 26 26.21 58.43 -4.58
C GLU A 26 27.72 58.60 -4.26
N LEU A 27 28.24 57.92 -3.24
CA LEU A 27 29.64 57.93 -2.82
C LEU A 27 30.62 57.58 -3.95
N PHE A 28 30.19 56.74 -4.90
CA PHE A 28 31.04 56.23 -5.98
C PHE A 28 30.83 56.96 -7.33
N GLY A 29 29.92 57.94 -7.40
CA GLY A 29 29.51 58.64 -8.63
C GLY A 29 28.57 57.80 -9.53
N PRO A 30 27.98 58.40 -10.57
CA PRO A 30 27.06 57.71 -11.47
C PRO A 30 27.76 56.58 -12.24
N LEU A 31 27.03 55.48 -12.45
CA LEU A 31 27.49 54.35 -13.26
C LEU A 31 27.64 54.80 -14.72
N LYS A 32 28.85 54.69 -15.28
CA LYS A 32 29.13 55.19 -16.63
C LYS A 32 28.95 54.12 -17.70
N ASN A 33 29.54 52.95 -17.50
CA ASN A 33 29.56 51.92 -18.54
C ASN A 33 29.71 50.52 -17.96
N MET A 34 29.18 49.56 -18.71
CA MET A 34 29.24 48.13 -18.43
C MET A 34 29.88 47.43 -19.64
N VAL A 35 30.94 46.65 -19.39
CA VAL A 35 31.66 45.90 -20.41
C VAL A 35 31.67 44.42 -20.03
N LYS A 36 31.33 43.55 -20.97
CA LYS A 36 31.43 42.10 -20.80
C LYS A 36 32.73 41.61 -21.43
N ASP A 37 33.54 40.92 -20.65
CA ASP A 37 34.70 40.21 -21.15
C ASP A 37 34.22 38.98 -21.95
N THR A 38 34.61 38.89 -23.22
CA THR A 38 34.22 37.79 -24.12
C THR A 38 34.97 36.49 -23.85
N VAL A 39 36.11 36.54 -23.16
CA VAL A 39 36.98 35.38 -22.91
C VAL A 39 36.65 34.74 -21.57
N ILE A 40 36.46 35.54 -20.52
CA ILE A 40 36.18 35.05 -19.16
C ILE A 40 34.68 35.06 -18.84
N GLY A 41 33.87 35.79 -19.63
CA GLY A 41 32.43 35.93 -19.39
C GLY A 41 32.09 36.80 -18.18
N GLN A 42 33.09 37.44 -17.56
CA GLN A 42 32.92 38.36 -16.43
C GLN A 42 32.41 39.72 -16.90
N ILE A 43 31.61 40.36 -16.04
CA ILE A 43 30.98 41.63 -16.34
C ILE A 43 31.63 42.69 -15.45
N TRP A 44 32.17 43.71 -16.08
CA TRP A 44 32.88 44.79 -15.42
C TRP A 44 32.08 46.06 -15.55
N ILE A 45 31.95 46.76 -14.43
CA ILE A 45 31.17 48.00 -14.35
C ILE A 45 32.05 49.03 -13.69
N HIS A 46 32.14 50.21 -14.29
CA HIS A 46 32.97 51.27 -13.76
C HIS A 46 32.16 52.54 -13.51
N THR A 47 32.47 53.17 -12.38
CA THR A 47 32.05 54.52 -12.04
C THR A 47 33.21 55.49 -12.26
N GLU A 48 33.05 56.76 -11.90
CA GLU A 48 34.17 57.72 -11.90
C GLU A 48 35.26 57.38 -10.88
N ARG A 49 34.93 56.62 -9.83
CA ARG A 49 35.79 56.42 -8.66
C ARG A 49 36.06 54.96 -8.31
N ALA A 50 35.36 54.00 -8.91
CA ALA A 50 35.49 52.57 -8.60
C ALA A 50 35.23 51.68 -9.82
N VAL A 51 35.80 50.47 -9.77
CA VAL A 51 35.54 49.40 -10.74
C VAL A 51 35.00 48.19 -9.98
N PHE A 52 33.85 47.69 -10.43
CA PHE A 52 33.15 46.54 -9.87
C PHE A 52 33.26 45.35 -10.83
N ARG A 53 33.46 44.17 -10.26
CA ARG A 53 33.52 42.90 -10.98
C ARG A 53 32.32 42.05 -10.61
N TYR A 54 31.46 41.78 -11.58
CA TYR A 54 30.34 40.85 -11.46
C TYR A 54 30.72 39.50 -12.05
N HIS A 55 30.61 38.48 -11.21
CA HIS A 55 30.77 37.10 -11.62
C HIS A 55 29.40 36.44 -11.66
N VAL A 56 28.97 36.00 -12.85
CA VAL A 56 27.71 35.30 -13.02
C VAL A 56 28.00 33.81 -12.87
N GLU A 57 27.72 33.25 -11.70
CA GLU A 57 27.83 31.81 -11.45
C GLU A 57 26.47 31.13 -11.53
N ARG A 58 26.40 30.02 -12.29
CA ARG A 58 25.25 29.12 -12.37
C ARG A 58 23.93 29.83 -12.72
N GLU A 59 23.88 30.52 -13.86
CA GLU A 59 22.63 31.05 -14.46
C GLU A 59 21.43 30.08 -14.45
N PRO A 60 21.58 28.76 -14.71
CA PRO A 60 20.43 27.85 -14.69
C PRO A 60 19.85 27.57 -13.30
N ARG A 61 20.44 28.10 -12.21
CA ARG A 61 20.09 27.79 -10.82
C ARG A 61 18.62 28.02 -10.48
N ASP A 62 18.02 29.08 -11.01
CA ASP A 62 16.62 29.45 -10.72
C ASP A 62 15.70 29.30 -11.94
N VAL A 63 16.23 28.77 -13.05
CA VAL A 63 15.46 28.55 -14.29
C VAL A 63 14.32 27.54 -14.07
N TRP A 64 14.48 26.59 -13.14
CA TRP A 64 13.41 25.65 -12.78
C TRP A 64 12.20 26.33 -12.12
N LYS A 65 12.41 27.37 -11.28
CA LYS A 65 11.30 28.15 -10.68
C LYS A 65 10.49 28.87 -11.75
N MET A 66 11.16 29.28 -12.82
CA MET A 66 10.51 29.93 -13.95
C MET A 66 9.65 28.95 -14.74
N TYR A 67 10.23 27.79 -15.09
CA TYR A 67 9.47 26.75 -15.80
C TYR A 67 8.29 26.24 -14.97
N MET A 68 8.46 26.15 -13.65
CA MET A 68 7.37 25.89 -12.70
C MET A 68 6.26 26.95 -12.80
N ASN A 69 6.61 28.24 -12.71
CA ASN A 69 5.62 29.32 -12.80
C ASN A 69 4.91 29.38 -14.16
N MET A 70 5.56 28.91 -15.22
CA MET A 70 4.97 28.79 -16.57
C MET A 70 4.15 27.50 -16.76
N GLY A 71 4.05 26.61 -15.77
CA GLY A 71 3.36 25.32 -15.87
C GLY A 71 4.10 24.27 -16.71
N LYS A 72 5.36 24.50 -17.09
CA LYS A 72 6.20 23.57 -17.85
C LYS A 72 7.03 22.70 -16.91
N PHE A 73 6.35 21.82 -16.16
CA PHE A 73 6.97 21.00 -15.12
C PHE A 73 8.02 20.03 -15.65
N ASP A 74 7.86 19.50 -16.88
CA ASP A 74 8.82 18.56 -17.47
C ASP A 74 10.19 19.20 -17.67
N LEU A 75 10.23 20.42 -18.23
CA LEU A 75 11.47 21.18 -18.37
C LEU A 75 12.04 21.53 -16.99
N ALA A 76 11.20 21.92 -16.03
CA ALA A 76 11.66 22.21 -14.67
C ALA A 76 12.37 21.02 -14.02
N LYS A 77 11.86 19.79 -14.20
CA LYS A 77 12.48 18.54 -13.69
C LYS A 77 13.86 18.29 -14.30
N GLU A 78 14.07 18.64 -15.57
CA GLU A 78 15.38 18.49 -16.22
C GLU A 78 16.45 19.38 -15.59
N PHE A 79 16.10 20.61 -15.22
CA PHE A 79 17.00 21.54 -14.54
C PHE A 79 17.17 21.25 -13.05
N CYS A 80 16.36 20.36 -12.47
CA CYS A 80 16.43 19.96 -11.05
C CYS A 80 17.14 18.62 -10.78
N ARG A 81 17.67 17.93 -11.82
CA ARG A 81 18.26 16.58 -11.66
C ARG A 81 19.37 16.51 -10.60
N ASP A 82 20.16 17.57 -10.46
CA ASP A 82 21.28 17.61 -9.52
C ASP A 82 20.88 18.05 -8.10
N ARG A 83 19.61 18.43 -7.87
CA ARG A 83 19.14 18.99 -6.59
C ARG A 83 17.80 18.39 -6.14
N PRO A 84 17.82 17.45 -5.17
CA PRO A 84 16.59 16.80 -4.71
C PRO A 84 15.60 17.77 -4.05
N GLU A 85 16.07 18.81 -3.37
CA GLU A 85 15.22 19.85 -2.77
C GLU A 85 14.41 20.63 -3.83
N CYS A 86 15.07 21.00 -4.94
CA CYS A 86 14.41 21.70 -6.04
C CYS A 86 13.41 20.77 -6.73
N MET A 87 13.79 19.50 -6.94
CA MET A 87 12.90 18.49 -7.52
C MET A 87 11.62 18.30 -6.68
N ASP A 88 11.75 18.25 -5.35
CA ASP A 88 10.61 18.14 -4.45
C ASP A 88 9.64 19.32 -4.58
N THR A 89 10.17 20.55 -4.60
CA THR A 89 9.33 21.73 -4.78
C THR A 89 8.62 21.76 -6.15
N VAL A 90 9.28 21.26 -7.21
CA VAL A 90 8.65 21.12 -8.53
C VAL A 90 7.52 20.11 -8.49
N LEU A 91 7.75 18.92 -7.93
CA LEU A 91 6.72 17.90 -7.80
C LEU A 91 5.54 18.36 -6.94
N ALA A 92 5.79 19.09 -5.85
CA ALA A 92 4.74 19.65 -5.00
C ALA A 92 3.89 20.70 -5.74
N SER A 93 4.53 21.57 -6.52
CA SER A 93 3.82 22.57 -7.34
C SER A 93 3.03 21.94 -8.49
N GLU A 94 3.57 20.90 -9.12
CA GLU A 94 2.89 20.13 -10.16
C GLU A 94 1.67 19.41 -9.58
N ALA A 95 1.81 18.77 -8.43
CA ALA A 95 0.72 18.10 -7.73
C ALA A 95 -0.41 19.08 -7.36
N GLU A 96 -0.06 20.27 -6.88
CA GLU A 96 -1.02 21.34 -6.56
C GLU A 96 -1.73 21.86 -7.83
N HIS A 97 -1.01 22.01 -8.93
CA HIS A 97 -1.61 22.37 -10.22
C HIS A 97 -2.60 21.30 -10.72
N TRP A 98 -2.27 20.01 -10.59
CA TRP A 98 -3.21 18.93 -10.91
C TRP A 98 -4.43 18.92 -9.98
N PHE A 99 -4.22 19.21 -8.69
CA PHE A 99 -5.28 19.29 -7.68
C PHE A 99 -6.28 20.41 -8.01
N GLN A 100 -5.80 21.60 -8.34
CA GLN A 100 -6.63 22.75 -8.73
C GLN A 100 -7.42 22.48 -10.01
N ASN A 101 -6.84 21.71 -10.93
CA ASN A 101 -7.50 21.28 -12.17
C ASN A 101 -8.45 20.08 -11.98
N LYS A 102 -8.76 19.68 -10.74
CA LYS A 102 -9.64 18.54 -10.38
C LYS A 102 -9.15 17.18 -10.88
N LYS A 103 -7.86 17.06 -11.24
CA LYS A 103 -7.20 15.81 -11.63
C LYS A 103 -6.54 15.20 -10.40
N TYR A 104 -7.38 14.67 -9.52
CA TYR A 104 -6.96 14.24 -8.18
C TYR A 104 -6.05 13.00 -8.19
N ILE A 105 -6.24 12.07 -9.13
CA ILE A 105 -5.44 10.83 -9.22
C ILE A 105 -3.99 11.15 -9.64
N GLU A 106 -3.82 12.02 -10.64
CA GLU A 106 -2.51 12.48 -11.08
C GLU A 106 -1.81 13.30 -9.99
N SER A 107 -2.56 14.16 -9.30
CA SER A 107 -2.08 14.90 -8.14
C SER A 107 -1.57 13.96 -7.03
N ALA A 108 -2.33 12.91 -6.70
CA ALA A 108 -1.95 11.90 -5.71
C ALA A 108 -0.64 11.19 -6.07
N LYS A 109 -0.44 10.82 -7.34
CA LYS A 109 0.79 10.20 -7.84
C LYS A 109 2.00 11.12 -7.67
N CYS A 110 1.84 12.41 -7.96
CA CYS A 110 2.90 13.40 -7.78
C CYS A 110 3.20 13.64 -6.30
N TYR A 111 2.18 13.85 -5.46
CA TYR A 111 2.36 14.02 -4.01
C TYR A 111 2.98 12.80 -3.32
N ALA A 112 2.75 11.59 -3.83
CA ALA A 112 3.38 10.40 -3.29
C ALA A 112 4.92 10.42 -3.39
N LEU A 113 5.46 11.17 -4.36
CA LEU A 113 6.90 11.32 -4.58
C LEU A 113 7.52 12.47 -3.78
N THR A 114 6.71 13.35 -3.20
CA THR A 114 7.21 14.52 -2.45
C THR A 114 7.56 14.17 -0.99
N GLN A 115 8.34 15.05 -0.36
CA GLN A 115 8.75 15.04 1.05
C GLN A 115 7.85 15.93 1.92
N LYS A 116 6.68 16.34 1.39
CA LYS A 116 5.68 17.08 2.16
C LYS A 116 5.09 16.23 3.29
N TYR A 117 4.58 16.90 4.32
CA TYR A 117 3.94 16.24 5.45
C TYR A 117 2.78 15.36 4.98
N PHE A 118 2.80 14.11 5.41
CA PHE A 118 1.85 13.09 4.97
C PHE A 118 0.42 13.47 5.35
N GLU A 119 0.24 13.95 6.57
CA GLU A 119 -1.04 14.33 7.17
C GLU A 119 -1.67 15.50 6.41
N GLU A 120 -0.86 16.49 6.02
CA GLU A 120 -1.32 17.65 5.25
C GLU A 120 -1.94 17.20 3.91
N ILE A 121 -1.24 16.32 3.17
CA ILE A 121 -1.72 15.82 1.89
C ILE A 121 -2.95 14.91 2.07
N ALA A 122 -2.91 14.03 3.06
CA ALA A 122 -4.03 13.13 3.35
C ALA A 122 -5.31 13.92 3.69
N LEU A 123 -5.20 14.94 4.53
CA LEU A 123 -6.31 15.83 4.89
C LEU A 123 -6.88 16.53 3.68
N LYS A 124 -6.04 17.05 2.76
CA LYS A 124 -6.51 17.68 1.51
C LYS A 124 -7.43 16.74 0.70
N PHE A 125 -7.08 15.46 0.57
CA PHE A 125 -7.93 14.51 -0.17
C PHE A 125 -9.21 14.13 0.58
N ILE A 126 -9.15 14.05 1.92
CA ILE A 126 -10.31 13.77 2.78
C ILE A 126 -11.32 14.93 2.70
N GLU A 127 -10.86 16.19 2.75
CA GLU A 127 -11.72 17.38 2.70
C GLU A 127 -12.52 17.47 1.39
N VAL A 128 -11.90 17.10 0.27
CA VAL A 128 -12.55 17.10 -1.05
C VAL A 128 -13.36 15.81 -1.29
N LYS A 129 -13.39 14.88 -0.32
CA LYS A 129 -14.07 13.58 -0.39
C LYS A 129 -13.64 12.74 -1.59
N GLN A 130 -12.36 12.84 -1.97
CA GLN A 130 -11.78 12.10 -3.09
C GLN A 130 -11.02 10.89 -2.59
N GLU A 131 -11.77 9.85 -2.22
CA GLU A 131 -11.18 8.62 -1.70
C GLU A 131 -10.31 7.87 -2.74
N ASP A 132 -10.66 7.95 -4.04
CA ASP A 132 -9.90 7.24 -5.09
C ASP A 132 -8.47 7.76 -5.18
N ALA A 133 -8.32 9.09 -5.10
CA ALA A 133 -7.03 9.75 -5.08
C ALA A 133 -6.27 9.47 -3.78
N LEU A 134 -6.97 9.39 -2.64
CA LEU A 134 -6.35 9.02 -1.37
C LEU A 134 -5.79 7.59 -1.42
N VAL A 135 -6.55 6.62 -1.94
CA VAL A 135 -6.08 5.23 -2.07
C VAL A 135 -4.85 5.16 -2.98
N GLU A 136 -4.84 5.84 -4.12
CA GLU A 136 -3.66 5.90 -5.00
C GLU A 136 -2.45 6.55 -4.30
N PHE A 137 -2.66 7.66 -3.58
CA PHE A 137 -1.61 8.31 -2.80
C PHE A 137 -0.99 7.35 -1.77
N LEU A 138 -1.83 6.64 -1.00
CA LEU A 138 -1.40 5.71 0.04
C LEU A 138 -0.69 4.48 -0.56
N GLN A 139 -1.21 3.90 -1.64
CA GLN A 139 -0.56 2.80 -2.35
C GLN A 139 0.81 3.20 -2.87
N LYS A 140 0.91 4.38 -3.50
CA LYS A 140 2.17 4.86 -4.07
C LYS A 140 3.17 5.20 -2.97
N LYS A 141 2.73 5.81 -1.85
CA LYS A 141 3.56 6.00 -0.66
C LYS A 141 4.05 4.68 -0.09
N LEU A 142 3.17 3.69 0.10
CA LEU A 142 3.53 2.34 0.55
C LEU A 142 4.58 1.69 -0.37
N SER A 143 4.47 1.91 -1.69
CA SER A 143 5.44 1.43 -2.68
C SER A 143 6.79 2.16 -2.65
N ASN A 144 6.88 3.32 -2.00
CA ASN A 144 8.13 4.08 -1.87
C ASN A 144 8.80 3.87 -0.50
N LEU A 145 8.08 3.37 0.50
CA LEU A 145 8.64 3.12 1.84
C LEU A 145 9.70 2.01 1.83
N LYS A 146 10.72 2.17 2.65
CA LYS A 146 11.76 1.15 2.83
C LYS A 146 11.25 0.02 3.72
N SER A 147 11.77 -1.19 3.54
CA SER A 147 11.42 -2.35 4.39
C SER A 147 11.80 -2.18 5.87
N SER A 148 12.66 -1.21 6.19
CA SER A 148 13.01 -0.82 7.56
C SER A 148 11.87 -0.10 8.29
N GLU A 149 10.94 0.54 7.58
CA GLU A 149 9.91 1.41 8.15
C GLU A 149 8.65 0.62 8.57
N LYS A 150 8.84 -0.45 9.37
CA LYS A 150 7.79 -1.43 9.69
C LYS A 150 6.52 -0.82 10.28
N ILE A 151 6.65 0.20 11.13
CA ILE A 151 5.50 0.88 11.77
C ILE A 151 4.67 1.63 10.73
N GLN A 152 5.31 2.40 9.84
CA GLN A 152 4.62 3.16 8.81
C GLN A 152 3.95 2.23 7.80
N VAL A 153 4.64 1.16 7.40
CA VAL A 153 4.07 0.12 6.53
C VAL A 153 2.84 -0.51 7.18
N THR A 154 2.90 -0.81 8.49
CA THR A 154 1.75 -1.36 9.24
C THR A 154 0.59 -0.39 9.25
N LEU A 155 0.80 0.86 9.66
CA LEU A 155 -0.25 1.88 9.72
C LEU A 155 -0.93 2.09 8.35
N LEU A 156 -0.13 2.23 7.30
CA LEU A 156 -0.65 2.40 5.94
C LEU A 156 -1.39 1.16 5.44
N THR A 157 -0.90 -0.05 5.75
CA THR A 157 -1.55 -1.30 5.36
C THR A 157 -2.89 -1.47 6.04
N THR A 158 -2.95 -1.20 7.35
CA THR A 158 -4.19 -1.23 8.13
C THR A 158 -5.18 -0.19 7.62
N TRP A 159 -4.72 1.03 7.37
CA TRP A 159 -5.59 2.09 6.86
C TRP A 159 -6.10 1.81 5.44
N LEU A 160 -5.24 1.32 4.54
CA LEU A 160 -5.66 0.89 3.20
C LEU A 160 -6.69 -0.25 3.27
N THR A 161 -6.49 -1.21 4.16
CA THR A 161 -7.46 -2.30 4.38
C THR A 161 -8.81 -1.74 4.79
N GLU A 162 -8.83 -0.83 5.77
CA GLU A 162 -10.05 -0.16 6.22
C GLU A 162 -10.74 0.63 5.09
N LEU A 163 -9.99 1.35 4.27
CA LEU A 163 -10.53 2.08 3.12
C LEU A 163 -11.13 1.14 2.06
N TYR A 164 -10.47 0.03 1.78
CA TYR A 164 -11.00 -0.98 0.85
C TYR A 164 -12.29 -1.60 1.36
N LEU A 165 -12.36 -1.95 2.64
CA LEU A 165 -13.56 -2.54 3.24
C LEU A 165 -14.74 -1.56 3.25
N ASN A 166 -14.51 -0.30 3.65
CA ASN A 166 -15.53 0.74 3.57
C ASN A 166 -16.06 0.91 2.14
N ARG A 167 -15.19 0.89 1.13
CA ARG A 167 -15.58 0.97 -0.29
C ARG A 167 -16.41 -0.22 -0.74
N LEU A 168 -15.98 -1.43 -0.37
CA LEU A 168 -16.71 -2.65 -0.71
C LEU A 168 -18.11 -2.65 -0.07
N GLY A 169 -18.22 -2.27 1.20
CA GLY A 169 -19.50 -2.14 1.90
C GLY A 169 -20.42 -1.08 1.29
N MET A 170 -19.88 0.05 0.83
CA MET A 170 -20.66 1.07 0.12
C MET A 170 -21.26 0.58 -1.20
N PHE A 171 -20.55 -0.30 -1.91
CA PHE A 171 -21.01 -0.81 -3.20
C PHE A 171 -21.83 -2.09 -3.11
N GLU A 172 -21.78 -2.81 -1.98
CA GLU A 172 -22.51 -4.08 -1.79
C GLU A 172 -24.02 -3.92 -1.93
N SER A 173 -24.58 -2.79 -1.45
CA SER A 173 -26.02 -2.51 -1.49
C SER A 173 -26.53 -1.99 -2.84
N ASP A 174 -25.65 -1.48 -3.72
CA ASP A 174 -26.04 -0.77 -4.93
C ASP A 174 -25.78 -1.61 -6.19
N THR A 175 -26.84 -2.26 -6.70
CA THR A 175 -26.76 -3.15 -7.87
C THR A 175 -26.26 -2.43 -9.13
N SER A 176 -26.46 -1.11 -9.22
CA SER A 176 -25.98 -0.30 -10.35
C SER A 176 -24.46 -0.17 -10.39
N LYS A 177 -23.78 -0.33 -9.25
CA LYS A 177 -22.32 -0.19 -9.09
C LYS A 177 -21.59 -1.53 -9.06
N ARG A 178 -22.23 -2.63 -9.46
CA ARG A 178 -21.63 -3.97 -9.42
C ARG A 178 -20.31 -4.08 -10.19
N SER A 179 -20.15 -3.35 -11.29
CA SER A 179 -18.88 -3.32 -12.04
C SER A 179 -17.75 -2.63 -11.27
N LEU A 180 -18.07 -1.60 -10.47
CA LEU A 180 -17.10 -0.91 -9.61
C LEU A 180 -16.74 -1.79 -8.42
N TYR A 181 -17.73 -2.44 -7.81
CA TYR A 181 -17.52 -3.43 -6.75
C TYR A 181 -16.52 -4.50 -7.18
N LEU A 182 -16.72 -5.12 -8.35
CA LEU A 182 -15.83 -6.17 -8.85
C LEU A 182 -14.39 -5.67 -9.06
N LYS A 183 -14.22 -4.45 -9.59
CA LYS A 183 -12.90 -3.84 -9.75
C LYS A 183 -12.22 -3.61 -8.40
N THR A 184 -12.91 -2.98 -7.46
CA THR A 184 -12.39 -2.72 -6.11
C THR A 184 -12.05 -4.02 -5.38
N ARG A 185 -12.87 -5.06 -5.54
CA ARG A 185 -12.62 -6.41 -5.00
C ARG A 185 -11.32 -6.99 -5.55
N ASP A 186 -11.14 -6.94 -6.87
CA ASP A 186 -9.96 -7.51 -7.52
C ASP A 186 -8.68 -6.71 -7.17
N GLU A 187 -8.78 -5.38 -7.06
CA GLU A 187 -7.71 -4.51 -6.54
C GLU A 187 -7.35 -4.86 -5.09
N PHE A 188 -8.34 -5.04 -4.22
CA PHE A 188 -8.11 -5.41 -2.83
C PHE A 188 -7.45 -6.79 -2.70
N ARG A 189 -7.90 -7.77 -3.48
CA ARG A 189 -7.27 -9.11 -3.54
C ARG A 189 -5.83 -9.04 -4.05
N SER A 190 -5.55 -8.20 -5.05
CA SER A 190 -4.19 -7.95 -5.53
C SER A 190 -3.33 -7.29 -4.46
N PHE A 191 -3.90 -6.37 -3.68
CA PHE A 191 -3.23 -5.72 -2.56
C PHE A 191 -2.85 -6.71 -1.45
N LEU A 192 -3.78 -7.61 -1.06
CA LEU A 192 -3.55 -8.65 -0.05
C LEU A 192 -2.53 -9.70 -0.52
N SER A 193 -2.51 -10.02 -1.81
CA SER A 193 -1.58 -10.99 -2.39
C SER A 193 -0.18 -10.43 -2.67
N SER A 194 0.02 -9.12 -2.52
CA SER A 194 1.29 -8.47 -2.84
C SER A 194 2.42 -9.00 -1.94
N PRO A 195 3.54 -9.51 -2.50
CA PRO A 195 4.62 -10.10 -1.72
C PRO A 195 5.28 -9.10 -0.78
N ARG A 196 5.27 -7.81 -1.14
CA ARG A 196 5.82 -6.73 -0.32
C ARG A 196 5.02 -6.49 0.96
N ASN A 197 3.71 -6.69 0.89
CA ASN A 197 2.80 -6.49 2.02
C ASN A 197 2.68 -7.74 2.87
N LYS A 198 3.07 -8.92 2.34
CA LYS A 198 2.89 -10.22 2.99
C LYS A 198 3.51 -10.31 4.39
N GLU A 199 4.73 -9.82 4.60
CA GLU A 199 5.37 -9.83 5.92
C GLU A 199 4.57 -8.97 6.93
N CYS A 200 4.15 -7.77 6.49
CA CYS A 200 3.37 -6.86 7.33
C CYS A 200 2.00 -7.44 7.67
N LEU A 201 1.30 -8.00 6.67
CA LEU A 201 0.00 -8.64 6.84
C LEU A 201 0.08 -9.86 7.75
N PHE A 202 1.15 -10.65 7.65
CA PHE A 202 1.37 -11.81 8.51
C PHE A 202 1.60 -11.40 9.96
N ASN A 203 2.45 -10.41 10.21
CA ASN A 203 2.74 -9.92 11.56
C ASN A 203 1.51 -9.28 12.23
N ASN A 204 0.63 -8.66 11.45
CA ASN A 204 -0.57 -7.99 11.94
C ASN A 204 -1.86 -8.78 11.65
N ARG A 205 -1.75 -10.10 11.40
CA ARG A 205 -2.88 -10.93 10.97
C ARG A 205 -4.09 -10.85 11.90
N ALA A 206 -3.86 -10.80 13.22
CA ALA A 206 -4.95 -10.73 14.20
C ALA A 206 -5.79 -9.46 14.00
N SER A 207 -5.14 -8.30 13.93
CA SER A 207 -5.82 -7.02 13.72
C SER A 207 -6.52 -6.95 12.36
N ILE A 208 -5.90 -7.46 11.28
CA ILE A 208 -6.54 -7.51 9.96
C ILE A 208 -7.77 -8.43 9.97
N HIS A 209 -7.71 -9.58 10.66
CA HIS A 209 -8.87 -10.45 10.84
C HIS A 209 -9.99 -9.77 11.63
N ASP A 210 -9.65 -9.05 12.71
CA ASP A 210 -10.64 -8.34 13.52
C ASP A 210 -11.32 -7.22 12.69
N LEU A 211 -10.57 -6.53 11.83
CA LEU A 211 -11.12 -5.55 10.90
C LEU A 211 -12.08 -6.21 9.90
N LEU A 212 -11.66 -7.29 9.24
CA LEU A 212 -12.51 -8.03 8.29
C LEU A 212 -13.79 -8.53 8.95
N ALA A 213 -13.70 -9.05 10.17
CA ALA A 213 -14.85 -9.49 10.95
C ALA A 213 -15.78 -8.33 11.33
N SER A 214 -15.24 -7.16 11.68
CA SER A 214 -16.04 -5.99 12.04
C SER A 214 -16.88 -5.44 10.88
N HIS A 215 -16.38 -5.57 9.65
CA HIS A 215 -17.10 -5.21 8.42
C HIS A 215 -18.05 -6.30 7.93
N GLY A 216 -18.05 -7.49 8.55
CA GLY A 216 -18.89 -8.62 8.12
C GLY A 216 -18.46 -9.27 6.80
N ASP A 217 -17.24 -8.99 6.33
CA ASP A 217 -16.74 -9.46 5.03
C ASP A 217 -16.19 -10.89 5.12
N THR A 218 -17.11 -11.86 5.09
CA THR A 218 -16.79 -13.29 5.20
C THR A 218 -15.96 -13.80 4.02
N GLU A 219 -16.25 -13.32 2.80
CA GLU A 219 -15.54 -13.72 1.58
C GLU A 219 -14.05 -13.36 1.66
N HIS A 220 -13.74 -12.10 1.99
CA HIS A 220 -12.35 -11.66 2.09
C HIS A 220 -11.65 -12.19 3.34
N MET A 221 -12.40 -12.45 4.43
CA MET A 221 -11.86 -13.13 5.60
C MET A 221 -11.33 -14.53 5.27
N VAL A 222 -12.10 -15.34 4.55
CA VAL A 222 -11.66 -16.68 4.12
C VAL A 222 -10.48 -16.57 3.17
N TYR A 223 -10.54 -15.65 2.20
CA TYR A 223 -9.44 -15.41 1.26
C TYR A 223 -8.14 -15.01 1.98
N PHE A 224 -8.20 -14.10 2.94
CA PHE A 224 -7.06 -13.67 3.74
C PHE A 224 -6.51 -14.80 4.62
N ALA A 225 -7.38 -15.61 5.23
CA ALA A 225 -6.97 -16.76 6.04
C ALA A 225 -6.22 -17.82 5.19
N VAL A 226 -6.68 -18.08 3.96
CA VAL A 226 -5.97 -18.96 3.02
C VAL A 226 -4.61 -18.37 2.63
N LEU A 227 -4.53 -17.06 2.34
CA LEU A 227 -3.27 -16.39 2.00
C LEU A 227 -2.23 -16.44 3.14
N MET A 228 -2.69 -16.30 4.37
CA MET A 228 -1.85 -16.34 5.58
C MET A 228 -1.61 -17.75 6.11
N GLN A 229 -2.18 -18.77 5.46
CA GLN A 229 -2.11 -20.18 5.86
C GLN A 229 -2.71 -20.44 7.26
N ASP A 230 -3.69 -19.63 7.66
CA ASP A 230 -4.47 -19.81 8.88
C ASP A 230 -5.66 -20.75 8.62
N TYR A 231 -5.34 -22.02 8.40
CA TYR A 231 -6.34 -23.03 8.05
C TYR A 231 -7.30 -23.35 9.20
N GLU A 232 -6.91 -23.09 10.44
CA GLU A 232 -7.81 -23.22 11.59
C GLU A 232 -9.03 -22.33 11.43
N ARG A 233 -8.82 -21.07 11.06
CA ARG A 233 -9.89 -20.11 10.85
C ARG A 233 -10.73 -20.42 9.62
N VAL A 234 -10.11 -20.90 8.52
CA VAL A 234 -10.82 -21.34 7.30
C VAL A 234 -11.76 -22.49 7.62
N VAL A 235 -11.27 -23.52 8.30
CA VAL A 235 -12.07 -24.70 8.66
C VAL A 235 -13.18 -24.32 9.64
N SER A 236 -12.87 -23.49 10.66
CA SER A 236 -13.89 -22.99 11.58
C SER A 236 -15.00 -22.22 10.86
N HIS A 237 -14.66 -21.40 9.86
CA HIS A 237 -15.63 -20.65 9.08
C HIS A 237 -16.56 -21.57 8.28
N HIS A 238 -16.01 -22.57 7.58
CA HIS A 238 -16.80 -23.54 6.83
C HIS A 238 -17.69 -24.38 7.76
N CYS A 239 -17.21 -24.77 8.94
CA CYS A 239 -18.02 -25.47 9.94
C CYS A 239 -19.18 -24.61 10.46
N GLN A 240 -19.02 -23.29 10.59
CA GLN A 240 -20.08 -22.38 11.05
C GLN A 240 -21.17 -22.14 9.99
N HIS A 241 -20.86 -22.34 8.70
CA HIS A 241 -21.77 -22.15 7.57
C HIS A 241 -22.34 -23.48 7.05
N ASP A 242 -22.21 -24.57 7.81
CA ASP A 242 -22.63 -25.92 7.45
C ASP A 242 -21.95 -26.52 6.19
N ASP A 243 -20.85 -25.90 5.71
CA ASP A 243 -20.04 -26.35 4.58
C ASP A 243 -18.99 -27.39 5.01
N TYR A 244 -19.42 -28.43 5.74
CA TYR A 244 -18.53 -29.44 6.32
C TYR A 244 -17.70 -30.22 5.26
N SER A 245 -18.18 -30.28 4.02
CA SER A 245 -17.46 -30.93 2.92
C SER A 245 -16.24 -30.15 2.45
N GLU A 246 -16.35 -28.82 2.36
CA GLU A 246 -15.22 -27.95 2.02
C GLU A 246 -14.24 -27.83 3.19
N ALA A 247 -14.75 -27.80 4.44
CA ALA A 247 -13.94 -27.91 5.64
C ALA A 247 -13.03 -29.15 5.61
N LEU A 248 -13.59 -30.31 5.28
CA LEU A 248 -12.84 -31.57 5.15
C LEU A 248 -11.85 -31.54 3.96
N ASN A 249 -12.22 -30.91 2.85
CA ASN A 249 -11.32 -30.74 1.70
C ASN A 249 -10.08 -29.91 2.08
N VAL A 250 -10.26 -28.82 2.83
CA VAL A 250 -9.15 -27.99 3.33
C VAL A 250 -8.27 -28.80 4.27
N LEU A 251 -8.85 -29.50 5.24
CA LEU A 251 -8.10 -30.38 6.15
C LEU A 251 -7.30 -31.44 5.38
N SER A 252 -7.94 -32.16 4.46
CA SER A 252 -7.33 -33.25 3.68
C SER A 252 -6.19 -32.78 2.78
N LYS A 253 -6.22 -31.53 2.29
CA LYS A 253 -5.13 -30.92 1.52
C LYS A 253 -3.91 -30.60 2.38
N HIS A 254 -4.10 -30.07 3.58
CA HIS A 254 -3.00 -29.63 4.45
C HIS A 254 -2.46 -30.74 5.36
N LYS A 255 -3.27 -31.75 5.68
CA LYS A 255 -2.89 -32.93 6.47
C LYS A 255 -2.22 -32.58 7.81
N ASP A 256 -2.71 -31.53 8.48
CA ASP A 256 -2.24 -31.11 9.81
C ASP A 256 -2.98 -31.90 10.91
N GLU A 257 -2.23 -32.74 11.63
CA GLU A 257 -2.72 -33.62 12.69
C GLU A 257 -3.52 -32.86 13.75
N LYS A 258 -3.07 -31.66 14.15
CA LYS A 258 -3.72 -30.89 15.22
C LYS A 258 -5.10 -30.39 14.82
N LEU A 259 -5.23 -29.93 13.57
CA LEU A 259 -6.51 -29.46 13.03
C LEU A 259 -7.48 -30.63 12.87
N PHE A 260 -6.99 -31.80 12.43
CA PHE A 260 -7.79 -33.00 12.38
C PHE A 260 -8.35 -33.34 13.76
N TYR A 261 -7.54 -33.42 14.82
CA TYR A 261 -8.08 -33.71 16.16
C TYR A 261 -9.09 -32.68 16.65
N LYS A 262 -8.84 -31.39 16.40
CA LYS A 262 -9.71 -30.29 16.86
C LYS A 262 -11.09 -30.30 16.19
N PHE A 263 -11.13 -30.51 14.87
CA PHE A 263 -12.38 -30.43 14.10
C PHE A 263 -13.07 -31.78 13.90
N SER A 264 -12.40 -32.89 14.21
CA SER A 264 -12.95 -34.25 14.11
C SER A 264 -14.28 -34.46 14.85
N PRO A 265 -14.46 -34.01 16.12
CA PRO A 265 -15.73 -34.20 16.82
C PRO A 265 -16.91 -33.56 16.10
N VAL A 266 -16.72 -32.35 15.55
CA VAL A 266 -17.76 -31.60 14.83
C VAL A 266 -18.04 -32.26 13.47
N LEU A 267 -17.00 -32.54 12.70
CA LEU A 267 -17.16 -33.13 11.37
C LEU A 267 -17.76 -34.54 11.41
N MET A 268 -17.44 -35.33 12.44
CA MET A 268 -17.96 -36.68 12.61
C MET A 268 -19.48 -36.70 12.86
N GLN A 269 -20.02 -35.68 13.53
CA GLN A 269 -21.47 -35.57 13.77
C GLN A 269 -22.26 -35.33 12.48
N HIS A 270 -21.66 -34.62 11.51
CA HIS A 270 -22.36 -34.20 10.29
C HIS A 270 -22.01 -35.03 9.05
N ILE A 271 -20.73 -35.41 8.84
CA ILE A 271 -20.27 -36.15 7.66
C ILE A 271 -19.29 -37.29 8.06
N PRO A 272 -19.77 -38.33 8.76
CA PRO A 272 -18.89 -39.37 9.28
C PRO A 272 -18.21 -40.22 8.21
N THR A 273 -18.91 -40.56 7.12
CA THR A 273 -18.38 -41.41 6.05
C THR A 273 -17.14 -40.79 5.40
N LYS A 274 -17.23 -39.53 4.98
CA LYS A 274 -16.11 -38.81 4.34
C LYS A 274 -14.98 -38.55 5.34
N VAL A 275 -15.30 -38.29 6.61
CA VAL A 275 -14.31 -38.05 7.66
C VAL A 275 -13.49 -39.31 7.94
N VAL A 276 -14.14 -40.47 8.02
CA VAL A 276 -13.45 -41.76 8.17
C VAL A 276 -12.59 -42.08 6.95
N ASP A 277 -13.08 -41.84 5.73
CA ASP A 277 -12.27 -41.97 4.51
C ASP A 277 -11.03 -41.05 4.57
N ALA A 278 -11.19 -39.81 5.06
CA ALA A 278 -10.08 -38.88 5.24
C ALA A 278 -9.08 -39.34 6.32
N TRP A 279 -9.55 -39.88 7.44
CA TRP A 279 -8.67 -40.46 8.47
C TRP A 279 -7.89 -41.66 7.94
N ILE A 280 -8.54 -42.57 7.20
CA ILE A 280 -7.89 -43.69 6.53
C ILE A 280 -6.82 -43.18 5.55
N SER A 281 -7.11 -42.11 4.80
CA SER A 281 -6.14 -41.48 3.87
C SER A 281 -4.94 -40.83 4.57
N MET A 282 -5.08 -40.42 5.83
CA MET A 282 -3.98 -39.91 6.64
C MET A 282 -3.15 -41.03 7.28
N GLY A 283 -3.74 -42.21 7.48
CA GLY A 283 -3.07 -43.41 7.96
C GLY A 283 -2.26 -43.16 9.24
N LYS A 284 -0.96 -43.49 9.21
CA LYS A 284 -0.03 -43.45 10.35
C LYS A 284 0.28 -42.07 10.93
N LYS A 285 -0.21 -40.99 10.31
CA LYS A 285 -0.02 -39.63 10.83
C LYS A 285 -0.97 -39.30 11.97
N LEU A 286 -2.13 -39.94 12.03
CA LEU A 286 -3.09 -39.72 13.10
C LEU A 286 -2.91 -40.80 14.17
N ASP A 287 -2.78 -40.36 15.42
CA ASP A 287 -2.85 -41.20 16.60
C ASP A 287 -4.32 -41.54 16.87
N PRO A 288 -4.73 -42.81 16.75
CA PRO A 288 -6.09 -43.23 17.02
C PRO A 288 -6.55 -42.84 18.43
N LYS A 289 -5.65 -42.77 19.43
CA LYS A 289 -5.99 -42.45 20.82
C LYS A 289 -6.64 -41.07 20.96
N ASN A 290 -6.19 -40.09 20.18
CA ASN A 290 -6.74 -38.73 20.19
C ASN A 290 -8.06 -38.57 19.43
N LEU A 291 -8.45 -39.59 18.65
CA LEU A 291 -9.72 -39.63 17.90
C LEU A 291 -10.82 -40.41 18.63
N ILE A 292 -10.48 -41.16 19.69
CA ILE A 292 -11.43 -41.88 20.54
C ILE A 292 -12.53 -40.95 21.08
N PRO A 293 -12.25 -39.72 21.59
CA PRO A 293 -13.31 -38.85 22.08
C PRO A 293 -14.31 -38.45 20.99
N ALA A 294 -13.85 -38.25 19.75
CA ALA A 294 -14.72 -37.95 18.61
C ALA A 294 -15.60 -39.16 18.23
N LEU A 295 -15.03 -40.38 18.27
CA LEU A 295 -15.75 -41.64 18.02
C LEU A 295 -16.77 -41.97 19.11
N VAL A 296 -16.46 -41.70 20.38
CA VAL A 296 -17.37 -41.94 21.51
C VAL A 296 -18.58 -41.00 21.42
N ASN A 297 -18.35 -39.71 21.17
CA ASN A 297 -19.44 -38.74 20.99
C ASN A 297 -20.34 -39.08 19.79
N TYR A 298 -19.75 -39.64 18.73
CA TYR A 298 -20.46 -40.11 17.55
C TYR A 298 -21.28 -41.39 17.78
N SER A 299 -20.76 -42.34 18.57
CA SER A 299 -21.44 -43.60 18.89
C SER A 299 -22.71 -43.44 19.75
N GLN A 300 -22.90 -42.29 20.39
CA GLN A 300 -24.09 -41.98 21.18
C GLN A 300 -25.28 -41.51 20.33
N SER A 301 -25.09 -41.27 19.04
CA SER A 301 -26.14 -40.88 18.08
C SER A 301 -26.60 -42.11 17.27
N GLU A 302 -27.92 -42.28 17.12
CA GLU A 302 -28.54 -43.57 16.79
C GLU A 302 -28.17 -44.20 15.42
N GLY A 303 -28.03 -45.55 15.44
CA GLY A 303 -28.34 -46.48 14.34
C GLY A 303 -27.32 -46.62 13.22
N THR A 304 -27.25 -45.64 12.31
CA THR A 304 -26.40 -45.68 11.11
C THR A 304 -24.96 -45.26 11.37
N GLN A 305 -24.74 -44.59 12.50
CA GLN A 305 -23.46 -43.95 12.80
C GLN A 305 -22.39 -44.96 13.27
N ILE A 306 -22.79 -46.02 13.98
CA ILE A 306 -21.89 -47.02 14.59
C ILE A 306 -21.01 -47.75 13.56
N ASN A 307 -21.48 -47.93 12.33
CA ASN A 307 -20.76 -48.68 11.29
C ASN A 307 -19.44 -48.02 10.85
N GLU A 308 -19.39 -46.69 10.79
CA GLU A 308 -18.17 -45.97 10.36
C GLU A 308 -17.11 -45.95 11.48
N ALA A 309 -17.54 -45.97 12.74
CA ALA A 309 -16.63 -46.12 13.88
C ALA A 309 -15.97 -47.50 13.87
N ILE A 310 -16.74 -48.56 13.61
CA ILE A 310 -16.22 -49.93 13.46
C ILE A 310 -15.25 -50.02 12.28
N ARG A 311 -15.60 -49.44 11.12
CA ARG A 311 -14.75 -49.42 9.93
C ARG A 311 -13.39 -48.76 10.18
N TYR A 312 -13.36 -47.64 10.91
CA TYR A 312 -12.09 -47.00 11.27
C TYR A 312 -11.27 -47.84 12.27
N MET A 313 -11.92 -48.49 13.24
CA MET A 313 -11.25 -49.38 14.19
C MET A 313 -10.66 -50.62 13.51
N GLU A 314 -11.39 -51.23 12.58
CA GLU A 314 -10.89 -52.34 11.75
C GLU A 314 -9.66 -51.93 10.94
N PHE A 315 -9.64 -50.72 10.38
CA PHE A 315 -8.44 -50.18 9.72
C PHE A 315 -7.27 -50.00 10.69
N CYS A 316 -7.52 -49.46 11.89
CA CYS A 316 -6.49 -49.32 12.91
C CYS A 316 -5.88 -50.66 13.35
N VAL A 317 -6.72 -51.71 13.46
CA VAL A 317 -6.29 -53.06 13.84
C VAL A 317 -5.51 -53.75 12.71
N ASN A 318 -6.00 -53.64 11.46
CA ASN A 318 -5.43 -54.38 10.32
C ASN A 318 -4.18 -53.72 9.71
N GLU A 319 -4.18 -52.40 9.55
CA GLU A 319 -3.14 -51.66 8.78
C GLU A 319 -2.14 -50.92 9.68
N MET A 320 -2.60 -50.40 10.83
CA MET A 320 -1.76 -49.59 11.73
C MET A 320 -1.00 -50.43 12.77
N LYS A 321 -1.37 -51.72 12.97
CA LYS A 321 -0.82 -52.61 14.01
C LYS A 321 -0.69 -51.89 15.36
N VAL A 322 -1.68 -51.09 15.74
CA VAL A 322 -1.68 -50.43 17.05
C VAL A 322 -2.02 -51.49 18.09
N THR A 323 -0.99 -52.14 18.61
CA THR A 323 -1.10 -52.94 19.83
C THR A 323 -1.19 -51.96 21.00
N ASP A 324 -2.30 -52.01 21.72
CA ASP A 324 -2.42 -51.33 23.01
C ASP A 324 -1.26 -51.79 23.93
N GLN A 325 -0.39 -50.84 24.26
CA GLN A 325 0.42 -50.84 25.48
C GLN A 325 0.19 -49.54 26.23
#